data_AF-A0ABD0QA51-F1
#
_entry.id   AF-A0ABD0QA51-F1
#
_cell.length_a   1.000
_cell.length_b   1.000
_cell.length_c   1.000
_cell.angle_alpha   90.00
_cell.angle_beta   90.00
_cell.angle_gamma   90.00
#
_symmetry.space_group_name_H-M   'P 1'
#
loop_
_entity.id
_entity.type
_entity.pdbx_description
1 polymer ?
#
loop_
_entity_poly.entity_id
_entity_poly.type
_entity_poly.pdbx_seq_one_letter_code
_entity_poly.pdbx_strand_id
1 'polypeptide(L)' 'TVRTWDLNSEKKHKSVFKPRSLQGKRVTPTCCTYSRDGKLIAAACQDGTIQIWDRNLS' A
#
# COMPACT_ATOMS: atom_id res chain seq x y z
N THR A 1 4.81 3.93 -4.72
CA THR A 1 4.78 3.08 -3.51
C THR A 1 3.63 3.54 -2.63
N VAL A 2 3.03 2.65 -1.85
CA VAL A 2 2.08 3.02 -0.79
C VAL A 2 2.80 2.89 0.54
N ARG A 3 2.61 3.84 1.46
CA ARG A 3 3.30 3.84 2.75
C ARG A 3 2.31 4.14 3.87
N THR A 4 2.65 3.68 5.06
CA THR A 4 1.98 4.06 6.30
C THR A 4 2.97 4.76 7.20
N TRP A 5 2.50 5.71 7.99
CA TRP A 5 3.30 6.49 8.92
C TRP A 5 2.74 6.30 10.32
N ASP A 6 3.62 6.24 11.32
CA ASP A 6 3.24 6.32 12.72
C ASP A 6 3.58 7.73 13.20
N LEU A 7 2.56 8.49 13.59
CA LEU A 7 2.72 9.90 13.97
C LEU A 7 3.40 10.05 15.34
N ASN A 8 3.40 9.00 16.16
CA ASN A 8 3.99 9.03 17.49
C ASN A 8 5.42 8.46 17.52
N SER A 9 5.97 8.05 16.37
CA SER A 9 7.30 7.47 16.27
C SER A 9 8.25 8.36 15.47
N GLU A 10 9.49 8.47 15.95
CA GLU A 10 10.56 9.16 15.20
C GLU A 10 10.88 8.44 13.87
N LYS A 11 10.66 7.13 13.78
CA LYS A 11 10.73 6.38 12.52
C LYS A 11 9.49 6.70 11.68
N LYS A 12 9.62 7.74 10.87
CA LYS A 12 8.52 8.37 10.12
C LYS A 12 7.67 7.38 9.31
N HIS A 13 8.22 6.31 8.73
CA HIS A 13 7.44 5.31 7.98
C HIS A 13 7.35 3.95 8.71
N LYS A 14 6.12 3.46 8.91
CA LYS A 14 5.81 2.19 9.57
C LYS A 14 5.92 1.00 8.60
N SER A 15 5.23 1.05 7.46
CA SER A 15 5.26 0.00 6.43
C SER A 15 5.37 0.60 5.03
N VAL A 16 5.98 -0.14 4.10
CA VAL A 16 6.12 0.26 2.69
C VAL A 16 5.63 -0.86 1.79
N PHE A 17 4.50 -0.65 1.14
CA PHE A 17 3.93 -1.56 0.16
C PHE A 17 4.43 -1.16 -1.24
N LYS A 18 4.96 -2.15 -1.96
CA LYS A 18 5.55 -1.97 -3.29
C LYS A 18 4.67 -2.71 -4.30
N PRO A 19 3.73 -2.03 -4.97
CA PRO A 19 2.89 -2.67 -5.97
C PRO A 19 3.75 -3.28 -7.07
N ARG A 20 3.41 -4.51 -7.44
CA ARG A 20 4.08 -5.27 -8.50
C ARG A 20 3.07 -5.90 -9.43
N SER A 21 3.40 -5.94 -10.72
CA SER A 21 2.61 -6.67 -11.69
C SER A 21 2.75 -8.18 -11.44
N LEU A 22 1.95 -8.98 -12.15
CA LEU A 22 2.05 -10.44 -12.11
C LEU A 22 3.45 -10.96 -12.51
N GLN A 23 4.20 -10.18 -13.29
CA GLN A 23 5.57 -10.49 -13.71
C GLN A 23 6.63 -9.97 -12.71
N GLY A 24 6.21 -9.45 -11.54
CA GLY A 24 7.09 -8.92 -10.50
C GLY A 24 7.65 -7.51 -10.77
N LYS A 25 7.33 -6.89 -11.91
CA LYS A 25 7.78 -5.53 -12.26
C LYS A 25 7.11 -4.50 -11.35
N ARG A 26 7.83 -3.41 -11.03
CA ARG A 26 7.26 -2.33 -10.22
C ARG A 26 6.15 -1.63 -10.98
N VAL A 27 5.09 -1.28 -10.28
CA VAL A 27 3.97 -0.54 -10.86
C VAL A 27 3.70 0.71 -10.04
N THR A 28 3.32 1.78 -10.73
CA THR A 28 2.98 3.06 -10.12
C THR A 28 1.52 3.02 -9.62
N PRO A 29 1.28 3.12 -8.30
CA PRO A 29 -0.06 3.34 -7.80
C PRO A 29 -0.50 4.78 -8.10
N THR A 30 -1.75 4.97 -8.52
CA THR A 30 -2.34 6.28 -8.87
C THR A 30 -3.28 6.80 -7.79
N CYS A 31 -3.85 5.91 -6.97
CA CYS A 31 -4.63 6.26 -5.79
C CYS A 31 -4.49 5.19 -4.70
N CYS A 32 -4.91 5.50 -3.48
CA CYS A 32 -5.01 4.55 -2.39
C CYS A 32 -6.14 4.90 -1.42
N THR A 33 -6.62 3.89 -0.70
CA THR A 33 -7.62 4.06 0.37
C THR A 33 -7.44 3.03 1.47
N TYR A 34 -7.94 3.36 2.66
CA TYR A 34 -8.17 2.39 3.72
C TYR A 34 -9.56 1.74 3.58
N SER A 35 -9.70 0.52 4.08
CA SER A 35 -11.01 -0.02 4.43
C SER A 35 -11.61 0.74 5.62
N ARG A 36 -12.94 0.67 5.77
CA ARG A 36 -13.66 1.35 6.87
C ARG A 36 -13.13 0.98 8.26
N ASP A 37 -12.73 -0.26 8.45
CA ASP A 37 -12.19 -0.79 9.70
C ASP A 37 -10.68 -0.58 9.87
N GLY A 38 -10.00 0.00 8.87
CA GLY A 38 -8.57 0.31 8.88
C GLY A 38 -7.64 -0.92 8.82
N LYS A 39 -8.16 -2.12 8.55
CA LYS A 39 -7.37 -3.36 8.45
C LYS A 39 -6.74 -3.55 7.09
N LEU A 40 -7.40 -3.09 6.02
CA LEU A 40 -6.93 -3.25 4.65
C LEU A 40 -6.49 -1.92 4.06
N ILE A 41 -5.51 -2.00 3.17
CA ILE A 41 -5.08 -0.90 2.31
C ILE A 41 -5.27 -1.36 0.87
N ALA A 42 -5.95 -0.56 0.06
CA ALA A 42 -6.11 -0.80 -1.37
C ALA A 42 -5.40 0.29 -2.17
N ALA A 43 -4.88 -0.07 -3.34
CA ALA A 43 -4.33 0.87 -4.31
C ALA A 43 -4.65 0.48 -5.74
N ALA A 44 -5.14 1.43 -6.53
CA ALA A 44 -5.25 1.26 -7.98
C ALA A 44 -3.91 1.60 -8.63
N CYS A 45 -3.52 0.82 -9.63
CA CYS A 45 -2.24 0.89 -10.29
C CYS A 45 -2.37 1.22 -11.78
N GLN A 46 -1.33 1.83 -12.35
CA GLN A 46 -1.32 2.25 -13.76
C GLN A 46 -1.44 1.09 -14.76
N ASP A 47 -1.13 -0.14 -14.33
CA ASP A 47 -1.29 -1.36 -15.14
C ASP A 47 -2.73 -1.91 -15.14
N GLY A 48 -3.67 -1.19 -14.54
CA GLY A 48 -5.08 -1.59 -14.44
C GLY A 48 -5.39 -2.51 -13.26
N THR A 49 -4.39 -2.86 -12.44
CA THR A 49 -4.61 -3.72 -11.27
C THR A 49 -5.07 -2.92 -10.04
N ILE A 50 -5.86 -3.57 -9.18
CA ILE A 50 -6.12 -3.13 -7.81
C ILE A 50 -5.40 -4.12 -6.89
N GLN A 51 -4.52 -3.59 -6.03
CA GLN A 51 -3.75 -4.40 -5.10
C GLN A 51 -4.18 -4.08 -3.67
N ILE A 52 -4.37 -5.12 -2.85
CA ILE A 52 -4.90 -5.03 -1.50
C ILE A 52 -3.92 -5.73 -0.54
N TRP A 53 -3.63 -5.08 0.59
CA TRP A 53 -2.77 -5.64 1.64
C TRP A 53 -3.49 -5.57 2.99
N ASP A 54 -3.28 -6.58 3.81
CA ASP A 54 -3.57 -6.48 5.25
C ASP A 54 -2.46 -5.66 5.91
N ARG A 55 -2.87 -4.60 6.62
CA ARG A 55 -1.97 -3.69 7.33
C ARG A 55 -1.15 -4.40 8.41
N ASN A 56 -1.69 -5.46 9.02
CA ASN A 56 -1.07 -6.15 10.15
C ASN A 56 -0.12 -7.28 9.73
N LEU A 57 -0.12 -7.66 8.45
CA LEU A 57 0.70 -8.74 7.91
C LEU A 57 1.93 -8.23 7.12
N SER A 58 2.32 -6.97 7.30
CA SER A 58 3.43 -6.33 6.57
C SER A 58 4.78 -6.50 7.25
#